data_AF-A0AAD8SFP2-F1
#
_entry.id   AF-A0AAD8SFP2-F1
#
_cell.length_a   1.000
_cell.length_b   1.000
_cell.length_c   1.000
_cell.angle_alpha   90.00
_cell.angle_beta   90.00
_cell.angle_gamma   90.00
#
_symmetry.space_group_name_H-M   'P 1'
#
loop_
_entity.id
_entity.type
_entity.pdbx_description
1 polymer ?
#
loop_
_entity_poly.entity_id
_entity_poly.type
_entity_poly.pdbx_seq_one_letter_code
_entity_poly.pdbx_strand_id
1 'polypeptide(L)'
;MAAPATLSLRPCATLAPSRSALPAARFASSSRPAPSLSISCPPRRFKSLRRALAVGSDQQASAASSVKQEEKPRTYYFLVANAKFMLDDEEHFQEQLQEKLRLYEERSMEQDFWLVIEPKFLDKFPNVTKRLKRPAVALVSTDRNWIRFMKLRLDRVLAEQFDAETLEEALASNPAELNFDKPDKWTAPYPKYESGWWEAFLPPKSSNGMA
;
A
#
# COMPACT_ATOMS: atom_id res chain seq x y z
N MET A 1 66.17 26.64 40.59
CA MET A 1 65.30 26.36 41.75
C MET A 1 64.10 25.62 41.21
N ALA A 2 64.18 24.29 41.25
CA ALA A 2 63.21 23.37 40.66
C ALA A 2 62.30 22.83 41.76
N ALA A 3 61.00 22.72 41.48
CA ALA A 3 60.05 21.97 42.28
C ALA A 3 59.01 21.31 41.35
N PRO A 4 59.01 19.97 41.23
CA PRO A 4 57.99 19.18 40.56
C PRO A 4 57.06 18.45 41.56
N ALA A 5 56.09 17.72 41.01
CA ALA A 5 55.17 16.73 41.64
C ALA A 5 53.74 17.26 41.92
N THR A 6 52.65 16.52 41.74
CA THR A 6 52.45 15.06 41.86
C THR A 6 51.22 14.61 41.05
N LEU A 7 51.37 13.58 40.22
CA LEU A 7 50.26 12.80 39.63
C LEU A 7 49.73 11.81 40.67
N SER A 8 48.43 11.86 40.95
CA SER A 8 47.75 10.87 41.82
C SER A 8 46.90 9.92 40.97
N LEU A 9 47.42 8.71 40.74
CA LEU A 9 46.68 7.56 40.26
C LEU A 9 45.88 6.94 41.42
N ARG A 10 44.56 6.79 41.24
CA ARG A 10 43.74 5.94 42.10
C ARG A 10 43.32 4.69 41.32
N PRO A 11 43.71 3.49 41.77
CA PRO A 11 43.07 2.25 41.39
C PRO A 11 42.06 1.86 42.47
N CYS A 12 40.85 1.45 42.08
CA CYS A 12 40.16 0.37 42.78
C CYS A 12 38.99 -0.14 41.94
N ALA A 13 39.18 -1.34 41.42
CA ALA A 13 38.12 -2.20 40.94
C ALA A 13 37.19 -2.58 42.11
N THR A 14 35.89 -2.65 41.84
CA THR A 14 34.97 -3.37 42.70
C THR A 14 34.04 -4.22 41.84
N LEU A 15 33.99 -5.49 42.25
CA LEU A 15 33.33 -6.61 41.60
C LEU A 15 31.81 -6.44 41.52
N ALA A 16 31.26 -6.97 40.41
CA ALA A 16 29.84 -7.19 40.21
C ALA A 16 29.28 -8.23 41.19
N PRO A 17 28.10 -8.03 41.77
CA PRO A 17 27.37 -9.09 42.44
C PRO A 17 26.59 -9.97 41.45
N SER A 18 26.58 -11.24 41.79
CA SER A 18 26.06 -12.41 41.08
C SER A 18 24.54 -12.39 40.83
N ARG A 19 24.16 -12.89 39.64
CA ARG A 19 22.79 -13.29 39.27
C ARG A 19 22.21 -14.27 40.29
N SER A 20 21.15 -13.87 40.99
CA SER A 20 20.28 -14.79 41.73
C SER A 20 19.31 -15.49 40.76
N ALA A 21 19.25 -16.81 40.88
CA ALA A 21 18.43 -17.72 40.09
C ALA A 21 16.93 -17.59 40.36
N LEU A 22 16.16 -18.02 39.37
CA LEU A 22 14.70 -18.07 39.23
C LEU A 22 13.97 -18.79 40.39
N PRO A 23 12.73 -18.41 40.72
CA PRO A 23 11.73 -19.38 41.13
C PRO A 23 11.03 -19.96 39.90
N ALA A 24 11.12 -21.28 39.75
CA ALA A 24 10.36 -22.05 38.76
C ALA A 24 8.86 -21.95 39.08
N ALA A 25 8.10 -21.27 38.23
CA ALA A 25 6.64 -21.32 38.26
C ALA A 25 6.20 -22.71 37.78
N ARG A 26 5.67 -23.51 38.70
CA ARG A 26 4.97 -24.76 38.40
C ARG A 26 3.68 -24.41 37.68
N PHE A 27 3.65 -24.57 36.35
CA PHE A 27 2.39 -24.61 35.61
C PHE A 27 1.66 -25.91 35.97
N ALA A 28 0.58 -25.79 36.76
CA ALA A 28 -0.36 -26.87 36.97
C ALA A 28 -1.08 -27.18 35.65
N SER A 29 -0.91 -28.39 35.13
CA SER A 29 -1.71 -28.94 34.04
C SER A 29 -3.12 -29.22 34.56
N SER A 30 -4.01 -28.23 34.51
CA SER A 30 -5.45 -28.46 34.64
C SER A 30 -5.99 -28.90 33.27
N SER A 31 -6.13 -30.20 33.10
CA SER A 31 -6.91 -30.79 32.01
C SER A 31 -8.39 -30.45 32.21
N ARG A 32 -8.87 -29.41 31.53
CA ARG A 32 -10.32 -29.20 31.35
C ARG A 32 -10.81 -30.08 30.20
N PRO A 33 -11.82 -30.95 30.41
CA PRO A 33 -12.46 -31.64 29.30
C PRO A 33 -13.27 -30.66 28.46
N ALA A 34 -13.15 -30.76 27.14
CA ALA A 34 -13.94 -30.00 26.18
C ALA A 34 -15.41 -30.47 26.21
N PRO A 35 -16.41 -29.57 26.21
CA PRO A 35 -17.79 -29.97 25.99
C PRO A 35 -18.01 -30.34 24.52
N SER A 36 -18.38 -31.61 24.28
CA SER A 36 -18.89 -32.09 23.00
C SER A 36 -20.26 -31.44 22.72
N LEU A 37 -20.30 -30.45 21.84
CA LEU A 37 -21.55 -29.98 21.25
C LEU A 37 -21.76 -30.71 19.93
N SER A 38 -22.60 -31.74 19.99
CA SER A 38 -23.17 -32.43 18.84
C SER A 38 -24.12 -31.49 18.12
N ILE A 39 -23.63 -30.85 17.05
CA ILE A 39 -24.47 -30.09 16.12
C ILE A 39 -25.18 -31.11 15.21
N SER A 40 -26.46 -31.35 15.47
CA SER A 40 -27.34 -32.06 14.55
C SER A 40 -27.79 -31.10 13.44
N CYS A 41 -27.18 -31.20 12.27
CA CYS A 41 -27.67 -30.53 11.06
C CYS A 41 -28.75 -31.39 10.40
N PRO A 42 -30.00 -30.90 10.20
CA PRO A 42 -30.96 -31.61 9.35
C PRO A 42 -30.53 -31.51 7.88
N PRO A 43 -30.68 -32.57 7.07
CA PRO A 43 -30.35 -32.50 5.65
C PRO A 43 -31.33 -31.58 4.92
N ARG A 44 -30.81 -30.49 4.32
CA ARG A 44 -31.58 -29.70 3.36
C ARG A 44 -31.75 -30.53 2.09
N ARG A 45 -33.01 -30.85 1.80
CA ARG A 45 -33.49 -31.47 0.57
C ARG A 45 -33.13 -30.58 -0.63
N PHE A 46 -32.06 -30.90 -1.33
CA PHE A 46 -31.71 -30.28 -2.60
C PHE A 46 -32.80 -30.64 -3.63
N LYS A 47 -33.62 -29.65 -4.01
CA LYS A 47 -34.48 -29.77 -5.18
C LYS A 47 -33.60 -29.61 -6.42
N SER A 48 -33.49 -30.68 -7.19
CA SER A 48 -32.85 -30.70 -8.51
C SER A 48 -33.47 -29.60 -9.39
N LEU A 49 -32.68 -28.59 -9.74
CA LEU A 49 -32.98 -27.73 -10.88
C LEU A 49 -32.41 -28.42 -12.12
N ARG A 50 -33.30 -29.04 -12.91
CA ARG A 50 -33.02 -29.32 -14.31
C ARG A 50 -33.06 -27.99 -15.05
N ARG A 51 -31.96 -27.59 -15.68
CA ARG A 51 -31.98 -26.54 -16.71
C ARG A 51 -31.36 -27.07 -17.99
N ALA A 52 -32.15 -26.98 -19.06
CA ALA A 52 -31.90 -27.57 -20.36
C ALA A 52 -30.73 -26.90 -21.10
N LEU A 53 -30.00 -27.71 -21.86
CA LEU A 53 -28.98 -27.31 -22.83
C LEU A 53 -29.68 -26.71 -24.06
N ALA A 54 -29.26 -25.52 -24.47
CA ALA A 54 -29.56 -25.00 -25.80
C ALA A 54 -28.25 -24.96 -26.59
N VAL A 55 -28.21 -25.79 -27.62
CA VAL A 55 -27.22 -25.84 -28.71
C VAL A 55 -27.45 -24.64 -29.63
N GLY A 56 -26.35 -24.01 -30.04
CA GLY A 56 -26.31 -22.99 -31.10
C GLY A 56 -24.87 -22.54 -31.31
N SER A 57 -24.21 -23.17 -32.28
CA SER A 57 -22.83 -22.88 -32.69
C SER A 57 -22.76 -21.63 -33.58
N ASP A 58 -21.58 -21.02 -33.56
CA ASP A 58 -20.96 -20.18 -34.58
C ASP A 58 -21.34 -18.69 -34.64
N GLN A 59 -20.43 -17.88 -34.08
CA GLN A 59 -19.65 -16.95 -34.90
C GLN A 59 -18.38 -16.51 -34.15
N GLN A 60 -17.24 -16.96 -34.67
CA GLN A 60 -15.91 -16.47 -34.36
C GLN A 60 -15.42 -15.69 -35.57
N ALA A 61 -15.36 -14.36 -35.48
CA ALA A 61 -14.45 -13.53 -36.27
C ALA A 61 -14.48 -12.09 -35.74
N SER A 62 -13.48 -11.81 -34.91
CA SER A 62 -12.70 -10.58 -34.83
C SER A 62 -13.03 -9.50 -35.88
N ALA A 63 -13.62 -8.40 -35.40
CA ALA A 63 -13.30 -7.07 -35.91
C ALA A 63 -13.06 -6.20 -34.68
N ALA A 64 -11.80 -5.82 -34.46
CA ALA A 64 -11.41 -4.78 -33.53
C ALA A 64 -12.15 -3.50 -33.94
N SER A 65 -13.24 -3.19 -33.23
CA SER A 65 -13.84 -1.86 -33.26
C SER A 65 -13.17 -1.08 -32.15
N SER A 66 -12.20 -0.25 -32.54
CA SER A 66 -11.76 0.90 -31.77
C SER A 66 -12.98 1.78 -31.52
N VAL A 67 -13.66 1.53 -30.41
CA VAL A 67 -14.72 2.40 -29.92
C VAL A 67 -14.06 3.70 -29.51
N LYS A 68 -14.06 4.69 -30.40
CA LYS A 68 -13.93 6.09 -30.04
C LYS A 68 -15.14 6.42 -29.16
N GLN A 69 -14.96 6.27 -27.84
CA GLN A 69 -15.98 6.68 -26.87
C GLN A 69 -16.02 8.21 -26.86
N GLU A 70 -17.18 8.78 -27.17
CA GLU A 70 -17.45 10.20 -26.94
C GLU A 70 -17.22 10.52 -25.45
N GLU A 71 -16.24 11.40 -25.19
CA GLU A 71 -15.66 11.64 -23.87
C GLU A 71 -16.60 12.53 -23.04
N LYS A 72 -17.50 11.91 -22.26
CA LYS A 72 -18.09 12.58 -21.11
C LYS A 72 -17.00 12.77 -20.04
N PRO A 73 -16.92 13.93 -19.37
CA PRO A 73 -15.94 14.14 -18.31
C PRO A 73 -16.11 13.07 -17.22
N ARG A 74 -15.03 12.37 -16.90
CA ARG A 74 -15.00 11.36 -15.85
C ARG A 74 -14.50 12.01 -14.56
N THR A 75 -15.19 11.73 -13.46
CA THR A 75 -14.76 12.19 -12.14
C THR A 75 -13.73 11.23 -11.57
N TYR A 76 -12.55 11.77 -11.29
CA TYR A 76 -11.45 11.08 -10.64
C TYR A 76 -11.34 11.55 -9.19
N TYR A 77 -11.04 10.59 -8.32
CA TYR A 77 -10.78 10.82 -6.91
C TYR A 77 -9.30 10.61 -6.69
N PHE A 78 -8.67 11.49 -5.92
CA PHE A 78 -7.27 11.33 -5.61
C PHE A 78 -6.94 11.61 -4.16
N LEU A 79 -5.87 10.95 -3.74
CA LEU A 79 -5.18 11.15 -2.48
C LEU A 79 -3.78 11.62 -2.78
N VAL A 80 -3.34 12.69 -2.13
CA VAL A 80 -2.01 13.25 -2.35
C VAL A 80 -1.28 13.51 -1.04
N ALA A 81 -0.01 13.13 -1.02
CA ALA A 81 0.90 13.44 0.08
C ALA A 81 2.35 13.51 -0.43
N ASN A 82 3.27 13.77 0.51
CA ASN A 82 4.70 13.76 0.25
C ASN A 82 5.16 12.34 -0.14
N ALA A 83 6.04 12.22 -1.14
CA ALA A 83 6.58 10.95 -1.61
C ALA A 83 7.25 10.16 -0.49
N LYS A 84 8.05 10.84 0.36
CA LYS A 84 8.70 10.20 1.51
C LYS A 84 7.67 9.55 2.45
N PHE A 85 6.56 10.24 2.70
CA PHE A 85 5.52 9.71 3.59
C PHE A 85 4.79 8.51 2.96
N MET A 86 4.36 8.64 1.70
CA MET A 86 3.57 7.58 1.05
C MET A 86 4.37 6.35 0.66
N LEU A 87 5.65 6.50 0.30
CA LEU A 87 6.45 5.43 -0.29
C LEU A 87 7.49 4.82 0.66
N ASP A 88 7.94 5.58 1.67
CA ASP A 88 9.03 5.17 2.56
C ASP A 88 8.60 5.01 4.02
N ASP A 89 7.83 5.96 4.57
CA ASP A 89 7.41 5.93 5.97
C ASP A 89 6.19 5.01 6.20
N GLU A 90 5.25 4.92 5.24
CA GLU A 90 4.01 4.15 5.39
C GLU A 90 4.11 2.73 4.83
N GLU A 91 4.39 1.77 5.72
CA GLU A 91 4.55 0.35 5.35
C GLU A 91 3.22 -0.31 4.93
N HIS A 92 2.09 0.08 5.52
CA HIS A 92 0.79 -0.56 5.22
C HIS A 92 0.29 -0.23 3.82
N PHE A 93 0.73 0.89 3.24
CA PHE A 93 0.22 1.39 1.97
C PHE A 93 0.56 0.44 0.81
N GLN A 94 1.79 -0.08 0.80
CA GLN A 94 2.23 -1.06 -0.18
C GLN A 94 1.36 -2.32 -0.16
N GLU A 95 1.17 -2.91 1.02
CA GLU A 95 0.39 -4.14 1.20
C GLU A 95 -1.06 -3.94 0.78
N GLN A 96 -1.68 -2.80 1.09
CA GLN A 96 -3.03 -2.50 0.65
C GLN A 96 -3.14 -2.43 -0.88
N LEU A 97 -2.15 -1.85 -1.56
CA LEU A 97 -2.13 -1.75 -3.02
C LEU A 97 -1.89 -3.11 -3.68
N GLN A 98 -0.95 -3.90 -3.18
CA GLN A 98 -0.67 -5.24 -3.69
C GLN A 98 -1.86 -6.18 -3.50
N GLU A 99 -2.48 -6.17 -2.32
CA GLU A 99 -3.69 -6.96 -2.07
C GLU A 99 -4.86 -6.50 -2.95
N LYS A 100 -4.99 -5.19 -3.20
CA LYS A 100 -6.00 -4.65 -4.12
C LYS A 100 -5.75 -5.11 -5.56
N LEU A 101 -4.49 -5.14 -6.03
CA LEU A 101 -4.18 -5.73 -7.35
C LEU A 101 -4.54 -7.21 -7.41
N ARG A 102 -4.13 -7.99 -6.42
CA ARG A 102 -4.45 -9.42 -6.32
C ARG A 102 -5.97 -9.66 -6.38
N LEU A 103 -6.75 -8.85 -5.66
CA LEU A 103 -8.21 -8.90 -5.70
C LEU A 103 -8.77 -8.68 -7.11
N TYR A 104 -8.17 -7.78 -7.89
CA TYR A 104 -8.64 -7.46 -9.24
C TYR A 104 -8.30 -8.60 -10.20
N GLU A 105 -7.10 -9.17 -10.07
CA GLU A 105 -6.70 -10.36 -10.82
C GLU A 105 -7.61 -11.56 -10.53
N GLU A 106 -7.82 -11.88 -9.24
CA GLU A 106 -8.67 -12.99 -8.80
C GLU A 106 -10.13 -12.83 -9.25
N ARG A 107 -10.64 -11.60 -9.30
CA ARG A 107 -12.01 -11.29 -9.72
C ARG A 107 -12.14 -10.94 -11.19
N SER A 108 -11.05 -10.96 -11.95
CA SER A 108 -11.01 -10.52 -13.35
C SER A 108 -11.62 -9.13 -13.56
N MET A 109 -11.34 -8.20 -12.64
CA MET A 109 -11.75 -6.80 -12.69
C MET A 109 -10.67 -5.94 -13.34
N GLU A 110 -11.07 -4.93 -14.10
CA GLU A 110 -10.13 -3.97 -14.69
C GLU A 110 -9.55 -3.04 -13.62
N GLN A 111 -8.22 -2.82 -13.66
CA GLN A 111 -7.55 -1.91 -12.75
C GLN A 111 -8.01 -0.47 -12.97
N ASP A 112 -8.45 0.17 -11.89
CA ASP A 112 -9.07 1.49 -11.89
C ASP A 112 -8.33 2.50 -10.99
N PHE A 113 -7.10 2.16 -10.58
CA PHE A 113 -6.27 2.99 -9.73
C PHE A 113 -4.79 2.96 -10.16
N TRP A 114 -4.12 4.09 -9.99
CA TRP A 114 -2.71 4.28 -10.38
C TRP A 114 -2.00 5.20 -9.40
N LEU A 115 -0.68 5.03 -9.28
CA LEU A 115 0.21 5.97 -8.61
C LEU A 115 0.80 6.94 -9.62
N VAL A 116 0.73 8.24 -9.30
CA VAL A 116 1.26 9.32 -10.13
C VAL A 116 2.27 10.11 -9.29
N ILE A 117 3.52 10.07 -9.72
CA ILE A 117 4.60 10.87 -9.14
C ILE A 117 4.52 12.27 -9.75
N GLU A 118 4.53 13.30 -8.90
CA GLU A 118 4.37 14.71 -9.28
C GLU A 118 3.26 14.94 -10.32
N PRO A 119 1.98 14.75 -9.94
CA PRO A 119 0.87 14.92 -10.85
C PRO A 119 0.74 16.36 -11.35
N LYS A 120 0.61 16.55 -12.67
CA LYS A 120 0.45 17.87 -13.30
C LYS A 120 -0.87 18.54 -12.91
N PHE A 121 -1.92 17.77 -12.64
CA PHE A 121 -3.21 18.32 -12.25
C PHE A 121 -3.18 19.02 -10.87
N LEU A 122 -2.12 18.86 -10.06
CA LEU A 122 -1.97 19.57 -8.79
C LEU A 122 -1.90 21.09 -8.94
N ASP A 123 -1.53 21.60 -10.12
CA ASP A 123 -1.50 23.03 -10.40
C ASP A 123 -2.91 23.65 -10.35
N LYS A 124 -3.97 22.84 -10.61
CA LYS A 124 -5.38 23.24 -10.45
C LYS A 124 -5.77 23.46 -8.98
N PHE A 125 -4.99 22.91 -8.03
CA PHE A 125 -5.30 22.88 -6.59
C PHE A 125 -4.25 23.62 -5.74
N PRO A 126 -4.19 24.96 -5.78
CA PRO A 126 -3.19 25.73 -5.05
C PRO A 126 -3.30 25.56 -3.52
N ASN A 127 -4.49 25.29 -3.00
CA ASN A 127 -4.72 25.06 -1.57
C ASN A 127 -4.02 23.80 -1.05
N VAL A 128 -3.98 22.76 -1.89
CA VAL A 128 -3.32 21.49 -1.60
C VAL A 128 -1.81 21.67 -1.72
N THR A 129 -1.35 22.26 -2.83
CA THR A 129 0.08 22.46 -3.11
C THR A 129 0.80 23.28 -2.04
N LYS A 130 0.14 24.27 -1.42
CA LYS A 130 0.69 25.06 -0.31
C LYS A 130 0.99 24.23 0.95
N ARG A 131 0.25 23.14 1.17
CA ARG A 131 0.39 22.27 2.35
C ARG A 131 1.36 21.11 2.10
N LEU A 132 1.59 20.75 0.83
CA LEU A 132 2.44 19.64 0.43
C LEU A 132 3.91 20.02 0.41
N LYS A 133 4.76 19.08 0.83
CA LYS A 133 6.19 19.11 0.57
C LYS A 133 6.46 18.30 -0.70
N ARG A 134 7.22 18.86 -1.64
CA ARG A 134 7.63 18.17 -2.88
C ARG A 134 8.90 17.33 -2.61
N PRO A 135 9.06 16.16 -3.27
CA PRO A 135 8.21 15.59 -4.31
C PRO A 135 6.88 15.04 -3.77
N ALA A 136 5.78 15.22 -4.52
CA ALA A 136 4.45 14.77 -4.14
C ALA A 136 4.06 13.52 -4.93
N VAL A 137 3.31 12.61 -4.31
CA VAL A 137 2.76 11.41 -4.94
C VAL A 137 1.26 11.45 -4.76
N ALA A 138 0.52 11.10 -5.82
CA ALA A 138 -0.91 10.91 -5.74
C ALA A 138 -1.32 9.47 -6.08
N LEU A 139 -2.27 8.94 -5.31
CA LEU A 139 -3.07 7.79 -5.67
C LEU A 139 -4.33 8.31 -6.36
N VAL A 140 -4.49 7.97 -7.63
CA VAL A 140 -5.65 8.36 -8.46
C VAL A 140 -6.52 7.14 -8.68
N SER A 141 -7.82 7.26 -8.49
CA SER A 141 -8.78 6.19 -8.77
C SER A 141 -10.13 6.73 -9.21
N THR A 142 -10.91 5.94 -9.94
CA THR A 142 -12.31 6.26 -10.26
C THR A 142 -13.27 5.87 -9.11
N ASP A 143 -12.85 5.00 -8.19
CA ASP A 143 -13.65 4.58 -7.04
C ASP A 143 -13.52 5.55 -5.86
N ARG A 144 -14.61 6.30 -5.59
CA ARG A 144 -14.73 7.20 -4.44
C ARG A 144 -14.58 6.46 -3.12
N ASN A 145 -15.14 5.27 -2.99
CA ASN A 145 -15.17 4.54 -1.72
C ASN A 145 -13.76 4.09 -1.35
N TRP A 146 -12.98 3.67 -2.35
CA TRP A 146 -11.59 3.31 -2.17
C TRP A 146 -10.74 4.48 -1.67
N ILE A 147 -10.83 5.64 -2.33
CA ILE A 147 -10.10 6.86 -1.89
C ILE A 147 -10.56 7.29 -0.50
N ARG A 148 -11.85 7.20 -0.18
CA ARG A 148 -12.34 7.49 1.17
C ARG A 148 -11.77 6.53 2.22
N PHE A 149 -11.73 5.24 1.93
CA PHE A 149 -11.14 4.23 2.80
C PHE A 149 -9.66 4.53 3.08
N MET A 150 -8.91 4.81 2.02
CA MET A 150 -7.50 5.17 2.13
C MET A 150 -7.30 6.48 2.91
N LYS A 151 -8.21 7.46 2.76
CA LYS A 151 -8.15 8.70 3.55
C LYS A 151 -8.33 8.47 5.05
N LEU A 152 -9.15 7.50 5.44
CA LEU A 152 -9.38 7.14 6.85
C LEU A 152 -8.20 6.36 7.44
N ARG A 153 -7.46 5.61 6.61
CA ARG A 153 -6.25 4.89 7.00
C ARG A 153 -5.03 5.80 7.10
N LEU A 154 -4.95 6.80 6.22
CA LEU A 154 -3.79 7.67 6.09
C LEU A 154 -4.08 9.08 6.65
N ASP A 155 -3.53 9.35 7.83
CA ASP A 155 -3.81 10.59 8.56
C ASP A 155 -3.27 11.84 7.83
N ARG A 156 -2.04 11.77 7.31
CA ARG A 156 -1.27 12.92 6.79
C ARG A 156 -1.46 13.17 5.29
N VAL A 157 -2.60 12.78 4.75
CA VAL A 157 -2.90 12.84 3.31
C VAL A 157 -4.02 13.82 3.02
N LEU A 158 -3.99 14.47 1.86
CA LEU A 158 -5.07 15.33 1.37
C LEU A 158 -5.88 14.56 0.33
N ALA A 159 -7.20 14.67 0.38
CA ALA A 159 -8.10 14.02 -0.56
C ALA A 159 -8.94 15.07 -1.27
N GLU A 160 -9.03 14.96 -2.59
CA GLU A 160 -9.84 15.85 -3.43
C GLU A 160 -10.38 15.04 -4.62
N GLN A 161 -11.25 15.68 -5.40
CA GLN A 161 -11.81 15.13 -6.62
C GLN A 161 -11.65 16.14 -7.76
N PHE A 162 -11.50 15.64 -8.98
CA PHE A 162 -11.45 16.47 -10.18
C PHE A 162 -12.08 15.75 -11.35
N ASP A 163 -12.57 16.53 -12.31
CA ASP A 163 -13.06 16.00 -13.57
C ASP A 163 -11.96 16.13 -14.63
N ALA A 164 -11.77 15.08 -15.42
CA ALA A 164 -10.87 15.07 -16.56
C ALA A 164 -11.55 14.38 -17.75
N GLU A 165 -11.23 14.87 -18.95
CA GLU A 165 -11.80 14.36 -20.20
C GLU A 165 -11.09 13.05 -20.59
N THR A 166 -9.75 13.04 -20.44
CA THR A 166 -8.91 11.91 -20.82
C THR A 166 -8.18 11.30 -19.61
N LEU A 167 -8.03 9.97 -19.61
CA LEU A 167 -7.27 9.24 -18.58
C LEU A 167 -5.78 9.67 -18.55
N GLU A 168 -5.22 10.00 -19.71
CA GLU A 168 -3.85 10.50 -19.83
C GLU A 168 -3.64 11.84 -19.12
N GLU A 169 -4.64 12.73 -19.16
CA GLU A 169 -4.60 14.01 -18.44
C GLU A 169 -4.60 13.77 -16.93
N ALA A 170 -5.46 12.85 -16.47
CA ALA A 170 -5.57 12.50 -15.06
C ALA A 170 -4.29 11.84 -14.52
N LEU A 171 -3.56 11.11 -15.35
CA LEU A 171 -2.34 10.38 -14.96
C LEU A 171 -1.04 11.09 -15.36
N ALA A 172 -1.12 12.31 -15.89
CA ALA A 172 0.04 13.06 -16.34
C ALA A 172 0.98 13.39 -15.17
N SER A 173 2.22 12.91 -15.25
CA SER A 173 3.29 13.10 -14.27
C SER A 173 4.39 14.03 -14.78
N ASN A 174 5.10 14.66 -13.85
CA ASN A 174 6.41 15.27 -14.11
C ASN A 174 7.53 14.28 -13.74
N PRO A 175 8.63 14.26 -14.50
CA PRO A 175 9.78 13.42 -14.17
C PRO A 175 10.42 13.92 -12.87
N ALA A 176 10.38 13.09 -11.83
CA ALA A 176 11.04 13.37 -10.56
C ALA A 176 11.84 12.14 -10.11
N GLU A 177 13.09 12.36 -9.73
CA GLU A 177 13.95 11.32 -9.17
C GLU A 177 13.63 11.15 -7.68
N LEU A 178 13.20 9.94 -7.30
CA LEU A 178 12.90 9.58 -5.92
C LEU A 178 14.05 8.75 -5.35
N ASN A 179 14.91 9.39 -4.56
CA ASN A 179 15.96 8.71 -3.81
C ASN A 179 15.57 8.71 -2.33
N PHE A 180 15.38 7.52 -1.76
CA PHE A 180 15.09 7.36 -0.33
C PHE A 180 16.28 6.71 0.37
N ASP A 181 16.83 7.41 1.35
CA ASP A 181 17.94 6.90 2.16
C ASP A 181 17.43 5.85 3.15
N LYS A 182 18.14 4.72 3.23
CA LYS A 182 17.87 3.72 4.27
C LYS A 182 18.34 4.26 5.62
N PRO A 183 17.54 4.12 6.70
CA PRO A 183 17.98 4.55 8.02
C PRO A 183 19.14 3.68 8.49
N ASP A 184 20.15 4.29 9.12
CA ASP A 184 21.32 3.57 9.66
C ASP A 184 20.94 2.49 10.69
N LYS A 185 19.84 2.73 11.43
CA LYS A 185 19.35 1.82 12.46
C LYS A 185 17.90 1.46 12.18
N TRP A 186 17.71 0.30 11.58
CA TRP A 186 16.41 -0.32 11.42
C TRP A 186 15.97 -0.99 12.74
N THR A 187 14.79 -0.64 13.23
CA THR A 187 14.31 -1.08 14.55
C THR A 187 13.31 -2.23 14.48
N ALA A 188 12.63 -2.40 13.33
CA ALA A 188 11.63 -3.45 13.18
C ALA A 188 12.29 -4.83 13.00
N PRO A 189 11.63 -5.92 13.45
CA PRO A 189 12.17 -7.29 13.36
C PRO A 189 12.16 -7.88 11.93
N TYR A 190 11.51 -7.22 10.98
CA TYR A 190 11.39 -7.62 9.57
C TYR A 190 12.21 -6.69 8.68
N PRO A 191 12.73 -7.10 7.51
CA PRO A 191 13.48 -6.20 6.63
C PRO A 191 12.59 -5.08 6.09
N LYS A 192 13.16 -3.88 5.94
CA LYS A 192 12.51 -2.76 5.26
C LYS A 192 12.32 -3.09 3.78
N TYR A 193 11.19 -2.69 3.19
CA TYR A 193 10.95 -2.83 1.75
C TYR A 193 12.02 -2.14 0.90
N GLU A 194 12.21 -2.66 -0.31
CA GLU A 194 13.11 -2.08 -1.30
C GLU A 194 12.49 -0.83 -1.94
N SER A 195 13.32 0.18 -2.18
CA SER A 195 12.93 1.33 -2.99
C SER A 195 12.58 0.87 -4.41
N GLY A 196 11.51 1.41 -4.98
CA GLY A 196 11.07 1.11 -6.35
C GLY A 196 9.87 0.15 -6.43
N TRP A 197 9.37 -0.36 -5.30
CA TRP A 197 8.18 -1.23 -5.28
C TRP A 197 6.95 -0.60 -5.95
N TRP A 198 6.86 0.74 -5.96
CA TRP A 198 5.75 1.50 -6.52
C TRP A 198 5.72 1.53 -8.06
N GLU A 199 6.81 1.11 -8.74
CA GLU A 199 6.89 1.14 -10.20
C GLU A 199 5.81 0.30 -10.88
N ALA A 200 5.38 -0.79 -10.23
CA ALA A 200 4.30 -1.67 -10.71
C ALA A 200 2.94 -0.95 -10.81
N PHE A 201 2.76 0.15 -10.10
CA PHE A 201 1.50 0.90 -10.04
C PHE A 201 1.52 2.19 -10.87
N LEU A 202 2.67 2.50 -11.50
CA LEU A 202 2.76 3.64 -12.39
C LEU A 202 1.89 3.41 -13.62
N PRO A 203 1.31 4.48 -14.20
CA PRO A 203 0.62 4.35 -15.47
C PRO A 203 1.57 3.71 -16.50
N PRO A 204 1.05 2.88 -17.42
CA PRO A 204 1.87 2.30 -18.46
C PRO A 204 2.56 3.43 -19.20
N LYS A 205 3.90 3.42 -19.20
CA LYS A 205 4.68 4.38 -19.98
C LYS A 205 4.30 4.12 -21.43
N SER A 206 3.65 5.09 -22.07
CA SER A 206 3.48 5.06 -23.52
C SER A 206 4.89 5.01 -24.11
N SER A 207 5.34 3.82 -24.50
CA SER A 207 6.55 3.68 -25.27
C SER A 207 6.28 4.40 -26.59
N ASN A 208 6.73 5.66 -26.68
CA ASN A 208 7.00 6.23 -27.99
C ASN A 208 8.02 5.27 -28.60
N GLY A 209 7.56 4.50 -29.59
CA GLY A 209 8.35 3.49 -30.27
C GLY A 209 9.60 4.14 -30.85
N MET A 210 10.71 4.00 -30.14
CA MET A 210 12.03 4.18 -30.71
C MET A 210 12.47 2.77 -31.12
N ALA A 211 12.07 2.41 -32.33
CA ALA A 211 12.65 1.33 -33.11
C ALA A 211 14.03 1.75 -33.63
#